data_AF-A0A520K0K2-F1
#
_entry.id   AF-A0A520K0K2-F1
#
_cell.length_a   1.000
_cell.length_b   1.000
_cell.length_c   1.000
_cell.angle_alpha   90.00
_cell.angle_beta   90.00
_cell.angle_gamma   90.00
#
_symmetry.space_group_name_H-M   'P 1'
#
loop_
_entity.id
_entity.type
_entity.pdbx_description
1 polymer ?
#
loop_
_entity_poly.entity_id
_entity_poly.type
_entity_poly.pdbx_seq_one_letter_code
_entity_poly.pdbx_strand_id
1 'polypeptide(L)' 'MRALNLPPGSIGHDIGCGIGLQAIMLAEAVGTAGPVTGIDRSPEFLTYARDLAEKAGISE' A
#
# COMPACT_ATOMS: atom_id res chain seq x y z
N MET A 1 9.90 -1.54 6.04
CA MET A 1 8.89 -1.41 7.12
C MET A 1 9.45 -1.49 8.53
N ARG A 2 10.31 -2.45 8.87
CA ARG A 2 10.83 -2.59 10.25
C ARG A 2 11.48 -1.32 10.83
N ALA A 3 12.22 -0.55 10.03
CA ALA A 3 12.85 0.69 10.49
C ALA A 3 11.86 1.82 10.82
N LEU A 4 10.62 1.75 10.31
CA LEU A 4 9.60 2.77 10.54
C LEU A 4 8.89 2.60 11.90
N ASN A 5 9.01 1.42 12.53
CA ASN A 5 8.39 1.09 13.82
C ASN A 5 6.93 1.60 13.94
N LEU A 6 6.12 1.29 12.94
CA LEU A 6 4.76 1.83 12.83
C LEU A 6 3.85 1.20 13.88
N PRO A 7 3.10 2.01 14.66
CA PRO A 7 2.02 1.49 15.46
C PRO A 7 0.98 0.78 14.58
N PRO A 8 0.41 -0.36 15.01
CA PRO A 8 -0.77 -0.94 14.36
C PRO A 8 -1.90 0.10 14.28
N GLY A 9 -2.62 0.11 13.16
CA GLY A 9 -3.68 1.10 12.90
C GLY A 9 -3.19 2.44 12.34
N SER A 10 -1.89 2.60 12.05
CA SER A 10 -1.39 3.82 11.42
C SER A 10 -1.95 4.00 10.01
N ILE A 11 -2.22 5.25 9.63
CA ILE A 11 -2.68 5.60 8.27
C ILE A 11 -1.46 5.86 7.38
N GLY A 12 -1.37 5.13 6.26
CA GLY A 12 -0.22 5.19 5.34
C GLY A 12 -0.53 5.86 4.01
N HIS A 13 0.44 6.61 3.48
CA HIS A 13 0.39 7.15 2.12
C HIS A 13 1.71 6.84 1.41
N ASP A 14 1.64 6.19 0.26
CA ASP A 14 2.78 5.88 -0.60
C ASP A 14 2.72 6.74 -1.87
N ILE A 15 3.55 7.79 -1.93
CA ILE A 15 3.55 8.78 -3.01
C ILE A 15 4.56 8.38 -4.08
N GLY A 16 4.08 8.20 -5.31
CA GLY A 16 4.85 7.57 -6.38
C GLY A 16 4.96 6.06 -6.16
N CYS A 17 3.85 5.41 -5.81
CA CYS A 17 3.84 4.00 -5.40
C CYS A 17 4.23 3.03 -6.53
N GLY A 18 4.29 3.48 -7.79
CA GLY A 18 4.54 2.64 -8.95
C GLY A 18 3.55 1.48 -8.99
N ILE A 19 4.07 0.26 -9.07
CA ILE A 19 3.25 -0.96 -9.07
C ILE A 19 2.79 -1.40 -7.65
N GLY A 20 2.96 -0.56 -6.63
CA GLY A 20 2.29 -0.74 -5.33
C GLY A 20 2.96 -1.67 -4.31
N LEU A 21 4.18 -2.17 -4.55
CA LEU A 21 4.84 -3.10 -3.62
C LEU A 21 5.06 -2.50 -2.22
N GLN A 22 5.45 -1.23 -2.15
CA GLN A 22 5.69 -0.54 -0.88
C GLN A 22 4.39 -0.25 -0.14
N ALA A 23 3.34 0.15 -0.86
CA ALA A 23 1.99 0.31 -0.33
C ALA A 23 1.45 -1.00 0.27
N ILE A 24 1.66 -2.15 -0.40
CA ILE A 24 1.27 -3.47 0.10
C ILE A 24 2.01 -3.81 1.39
N MET A 25 3.34 -3.66 1.41
CA MET A 25 4.15 -3.88 2.62
C MET A 25 3.73 -2.94 3.77
N LEU A 26 3.29 -1.72 3.45
CA LEU A 26 2.80 -0.76 4.43
C LEU A 26 1.49 -1.24 5.05
N ALA A 27 0.54 -1.66 4.20
CA ALA A 27 -0.77 -2.17 4.61
C ALA A 27 -0.65 -3.40 5.52
N GLU A 28 0.24 -4.35 5.18
CA GLU A 28 0.55 -5.49 6.04
C GLU A 28 1.12 -5.07 7.40
N ALA A 29 1.99 -4.06 7.42
CA ALA A 29 2.65 -3.61 8.65
C ALA A 29 1.71 -2.88 9.61
N VAL A 30 0.77 -2.08 9.08
CA VAL A 30 -0.18 -1.33 9.90
C VAL A 30 -1.43 -2.15 10.24
N GLY A 31 -1.70 -3.22 9.49
CA GLY A 31 -2.85 -4.12 9.70
C GLY A 31 -4.18 -3.51 9.26
N THR A 32 -5.27 -4.28 9.39
CA THR A 32 -6.60 -3.91 8.87
C THR A 32 -7.21 -2.66 9.48
N ALA A 33 -6.73 -2.23 10.66
CA ALA A 33 -7.16 -0.97 11.29
C ALA A 33 -6.46 0.27 10.70
N GLY A 34 -5.41 0.09 9.90
CA GLY A 34 -4.59 1.15 9.32
C GLY A 34 -4.74 1.19 7.80
N PRO A 35 -5.60 2.05 7.25
CA PRO A 35 -5.74 2.15 5.80
C PRO A 35 -4.46 2.71 5.16
N VAL A 36 -4.16 2.24 3.94
CA VAL A 36 -3.03 2.72 3.14
C VAL A 36 -3.51 3.14 1.76
N THR A 37 -3.07 4.31 1.31
CA THR A 37 -3.37 4.82 -0.03
C THR A 37 -2.08 4.94 -0.86
N GLY A 38 -2.02 4.21 -1.97
CA GLY A 38 -0.99 4.36 -2.99
C GLY A 38 -1.39 5.39 -4.04
N ILE A 39 -0.50 6.33 -4.36
CA ILE A 39 -0.74 7.37 -5.37
C ILE A 39 0.40 7.32 -6.38
N ASP A 40 0.06 7.27 -7.67
CA ASP A 40 1.01 7.42 -8.75
C ASP A 40 0.38 8.24 -9.89
N ARG A 41 1.22 8.83 -10.74
CA ARG A 41 0.77 9.62 -11.90
C ARG A 41 0.57 8.76 -13.15
N SER A 42 1.20 7.58 -13.22
CA SER A 42 1.02 6.65 -14.34
C SER A 42 -0.24 5.80 -14.12
N PRO A 43 -1.28 5.94 -14.97
CA PRO A 43 -2.45 5.09 -14.90
C PRO A 43 -2.11 3.60 -15.08
N GLU A 44 -1.10 3.30 -15.90
CA GLU A 44 -0.65 1.93 -16.16
C GLU A 44 -0.09 1.29 -14.88
N PHE A 45 0.73 2.02 -14.13
CA PHE A 45 1.23 1.57 -12.83
C PHE A 45 0.11 1.37 -11.82
N LEU A 46 -0.89 2.26 -11.79
CA LEU A 46 -2.05 2.10 -10.90
C LEU A 46 -2.88 0.85 -11.24
N THR A 47 -3.02 0.49 -12.52
CA THR A 47 -3.65 -0.78 -12.91
C THR A 47 -2.88 -1.97 -12.34
N TYR A 48 -1.56 -2.02 -12.52
CA TYR A 48 -0.74 -3.10 -11.96
C TYR A 48 -0.76 -3.12 -10.43
N ALA A 49 -0.74 -1.95 -9.79
CA ALA A 49 -0.79 -1.83 -8.34
C ALA A 49 -2.10 -2.39 -7.78
N ARG A 50 -3.24 -2.11 -8.43
CA ARG A 50 -4.53 -2.63 -8.02
C ARG A 50 -4.60 -4.16 -8.18
N ASP A 51 -4.17 -4.69 -9.32
CA ASP A 51 -4.10 -6.14 -9.55
C ASP A 51 -3.24 -6.86 -8.50
N LEU A 52 -2.09 -6.27 -8.13
CA LEU A 52 -1.20 -6.85 -7.12
C LEU A 52 -1.80 -6.77 -5.72
N ALA A 53 -2.46 -5.66 -5.39
CA ALA A 53 -3.12 -5.47 -4.10
C ALA A 53 -4.29 -6.46 -3.93
N GLU A 54 -5.11 -6.67 -4.97
CA GLU A 54 -6.15 -7.70 -4.99
C GLU A 54 -5.58 -9.11 -4.80
N LYS A 55 -4.50 -9.45 -5.51
CA LYS A 55 -3.82 -10.76 -5.35
C LYS A 55 -3.24 -10.95 -3.96
N ALA A 56 -2.87 -9.86 -3.27
CA ALA A 56 -2.40 -9.87 -1.90
C ALA A 56 -3.56 -9.90 -0.87
N GLY A 57 -4.83 -9.83 -1.31
CA GLY A 57 -5.98 -9.75 -0.41
C GLY A 57 -6.13 -8.39 0.27
N ILE A 58 -5.49 -7.35 -0.30
CA ILE A 58 -5.51 -5.96 0.16
C ILE A 58 -6.23 -5.15 -0.94
N SER A 59 -7.52 -5.38 -1.14
CA SER A 59 -8.34 -4.53 -2.01
C SER A 59 -9.10 -3.50 -1.16
N GLU A 60 -9.73 -2.51 -1.82
CA GLU A 60 -10.58 -1.50 -1.15
C GLU A 60 -11.48 -2.05 -0.04
#